data_AF-A0A427RZX7-F1
#
_entry.id   AF-A0A427RZX7-F1
#
_cell.length_a   1.000
_cell.length_b   1.000
_cell.length_c   1.000
_cell.angle_alpha   90.00
_cell.angle_beta   90.00
_cell.angle_gamma   90.00
#
_symmetry.space_group_name_H-M   'P 1'
#
loop_
_entity.id
_entity.type
_entity.pdbx_description
1 polymer ?
#
loop_
_entity_poly.entity_id
_entity_poly.type
_entity_poly.pdbx_seq_one_letter_code
_entity_poly.pdbx_strand_id
1 'polypeptide(L)' 'MLDYLIQEAKNRGVKRIWCNAGENKVNFYKKLKLEESNCRFTKDRKSYVIMEKDL' A
#
# COMPACT_ATOMS: atom_id res chain seq x y z
N MET A 1 -9.57 -10.32 2.37
CA MET A 1 -10.03 -9.66 1.12
C MET A 1 -8.87 -9.02 0.36
N LEU A 2 -8.01 -8.20 0.98
CA LEU A 2 -6.89 -7.58 0.27
C LEU A 2 -5.86 -8.60 -0.24
N ASP A 3 -5.60 -9.68 0.50
CA ASP A 3 -4.71 -10.76 0.05
C ASP A 3 -5.16 -11.39 -1.26
N TYR A 4 -6.48 -11.57 -1.44
CA TYR A 4 -7.04 -12.11 -2.69
C TYR A 4 -6.74 -11.18 -3.87
N LEU A 5 -6.91 -9.86 -3.70
CA LEU A 5 -6.59 -8.88 -4.74
C LEU A 5 -5.10 -8.86 -5.07
N ILE A 6 -4.24 -9.02 -4.07
CA ILE A 6 -2.78 -9.11 -4.26
C ILE A 6 -2.42 -10.36 -5.07
N GLN A 7 -3.05 -11.50 -4.78
CA GLN A 7 -2.84 -12.73 -5.55
C GLN A 7 -3.37 -12.60 -6.99
N GLU A 8 -4.54 -12.00 -7.17
CA GLU A 8 -5.08 -11.77 -8.51
C GLU A 8 -4.20 -10.82 -9.34
N ALA A 9 -3.61 -9.80 -8.70
CA ALA A 9 -2.63 -8.92 -9.34
C ALA A 9 -1.39 -9.69 -9.81
N LYS A 10 -0.86 -10.61 -8.99
CA LYS A 10 0.23 -11.51 -9.38
C LYS A 10 -0.15 -12.40 -10.57
N ASN A 11 -1.34 -13.00 -10.54
CA ASN A 11 -1.85 -13.85 -11.63
C ASN A 11 -1.94 -13.09 -12.97
N ARG A 12 -2.22 -11.79 -12.91
CA ARG A 12 -2.26 -10.89 -14.09
C ARG A 12 -0.89 -10.36 -14.51
N GLY A 13 0.19 -10.78 -13.86
CA GLY A 13 1.56 -10.36 -14.18
C GLY A 13 1.91 -8.94 -13.71
N VAL A 14 1.12 -8.35 -12.81
CA VAL A 14 1.45 -7.05 -12.19
C VAL A 14 2.76 -7.18 -11.42
N LYS A 15 3.68 -6.25 -11.66
CA LYS A 15 5.03 -6.26 -11.05
C LYS A 15 5.12 -5.48 -9.75
N ARG A 16 4.26 -4.48 -9.58
CA ARG A 16 4.28 -3.57 -8.43
C ARG A 16 2.89 -3.05 -8.12
N ILE A 17 2.61 -2.92 -6.84
CA ILE A 17 1.41 -2.25 -6.31
C ILE A 17 1.81 -1.12 -5.39
N TRP A 18 0.92 -0.14 -5.27
CA TRP A 18 1.05 0.96 -4.33
C TRP A 18 -0.32 1.42 -3.85
N CYS A 19 -0.37 2.04 -2.68
CA CYS A 19 -1.57 2.66 -2.15
C CYS A 19 -1.26 3.89 -1.30
N ASN A 20 -2.25 4.77 -1.20
CA ASN A 20 -2.20 5.91 -0.27
C ASN A 20 -2.74 5.44 1.09
N ALA A 21 -1.85 5.04 1.99
CA ALA A 21 -2.22 4.63 3.32
C ALA A 21 -2.36 5.85 4.22
N GLY A 22 -3.47 5.96 4.96
CA GLY A 22 -3.50 6.89 6.09
C GLY A 22 -2.41 6.52 7.08
N GLU A 23 -1.74 7.52 7.68
CA GLU A 23 -0.61 7.25 8.60
C GLU A 23 -1.02 6.34 9.77
N ASN A 24 -2.26 6.45 10.24
CA ASN A 24 -2.84 5.58 11.26
C ASN A 24 -3.07 4.11 10.82
N LYS A 25 -2.87 3.79 9.55
CA LYS A 25 -3.04 2.45 8.96
C LYS A 25 -1.73 1.84 8.45
N VAL A 26 -0.59 2.49 8.62
CA VAL A 26 0.72 1.96 8.16
C VAL A 26 1.00 0.54 8.65
N ASN A 27 0.78 0.28 9.93
CA ASN A 27 1.02 -1.04 10.52
C ASN A 27 0.13 -2.15 9.93
N PHE A 28 -1.05 -1.80 9.40
CA PHE A 28 -1.90 -2.76 8.69
C PHE A 28 -1.25 -3.19 7.36
N TYR A 29 -0.75 -2.23 6.57
CA TYR A 29 -0.11 -2.51 5.29
C TYR A 29 1.27 -3.16 5.44
N LYS A 30 2.00 -2.88 6.52
CA LYS A 30 3.24 -3.60 6.87
C LYS A 30 3.00 -5.10 7.09
N LYS A 31 1.86 -5.51 7.67
CA LYS A 31 1.49 -6.94 7.79
C LYS A 31 1.35 -7.64 6.44
N LEU A 32 1.03 -6.89 5.40
CA LEU A 32 0.94 -7.36 4.00
C LEU A 32 2.27 -7.25 3.24
N LYS A 33 3.35 -6.89 3.96
CA LYS A 33 4.70 -6.66 3.44
C LYS A 33 4.79 -5.51 2.42
N LEU A 34 3.93 -4.49 2.54
CA LEU A 34 4.16 -3.22 1.87
C LEU A 34 5.15 -2.39 2.68
N GLU A 35 5.96 -1.61 1.99
CA GLU A 35 6.99 -0.74 2.55
C GLU A 35 6.55 0.72 2.45
N GLU A 36 6.94 1.53 3.44
CA GLU A 36 6.71 2.96 3.41
C GLU A 36 7.68 3.62 2.43
N SER A 37 7.16 4.46 1.53
CA SER A 37 8.00 5.39 0.79
C SER A 37 8.29 6.66 1.61
N ASN A 38 9.14 7.51 1.07
CA ASN A 38 9.37 8.86 1.61
C ASN A 38 8.28 9.87 1.20
N CYS A 39 7.29 9.46 0.40
CA CYS A 39 6.23 10.32 -0.09
C CYS A 39 5.09 10.39 0.94
N ARG A 40 5.03 11.50 1.68
CA ARG A 40 3.94 11.83 2.61
C ARG A 40 3.20 13.08 2.13
N PHE A 41 1.89 13.10 2.32
CA PHE A 41 1.06 14.23 1.93
C PHE A 41 -0.19 14.33 2.81
N THR A 42 -0.73 15.54 2.90
CA THR A 42 -2.00 15.80 3.61
C THR A 42 -3.09 16.07 2.60
N LYS A 43 -4.22 15.37 2.73
CA LYS A 43 -5.44 15.60 1.94
C LYS A 43 -6.63 15.63 2.87
N ASP A 44 -7.49 16.64 2.75
CA ASP A 44 -8.70 16.81 3.57
C ASP A 44 -8.41 16.70 5.08
N ARG A 45 -7.32 17.35 5.53
CA ARG A 45 -6.81 17.32 6.93
C ARG A 45 -6.38 15.95 7.44
N LYS A 46 -6.23 14.96 6.56
CA LYS A 46 -5.73 13.61 6.90
C LYS A 46 -4.35 13.41 6.28
N SER A 47 -3.44 12.83 7.06
CA SER A 47 -2.08 12.50 6.61
C SER A 47 -2.02 11.12 5.98
N TYR A 48 -1.33 11.05 4.85
CA TYR A 48 -1.13 9.84 4.07
C TYR A 48 0.36 9.63 3.78
N VAL A 49 0.73 8.36 3.62
CA VAL A 49 2.02 7.92 3.10
C VAL A 49 1.77 6.97 1.93
N ILE A 50 2.56 7.09 0.86
CA ILE A 50 2.55 6.09 -0.22
C ILE A 50 3.24 4.83 0.31
N MET A 51 2.51 3.73 0.30
CA MET A 51 3.00 2.39 0.62
C MET A 51 3.13 1.59 -0.68
N GLU A 52 4.17 0.79 -0.84
CA GLU A 52 4.42 0.04 -2.07
C GLU A 52 5.04 -1.33 -1.85
N LYS A 53 4.92 -2.20 -2.87
CA LYS A 53 5.45 -3.56 -2.85
C LYS A 53 5.60 -4.10 -4.27
N ASP A 54 6.74 -4.74 -4.52
CA ASP A 54 6.92 -5.57 -5.71
C ASP A 54 6.25 -6.94 -5.52
N LEU A 55 5.52 -7.40 -6.54
CA LEU A 55 4.64 -8.58 -6.49
C LEU A 55 5.26 -9.85 -7.09
#